data_AF-A0A098DGH8-F1
#
_entry.id   AF-A0A098DGH8-F1
#
_cell.length_a   1.000
_cell.length_b   1.000
_cell.length_c   1.000
_cell.angle_alpha   90.00
_cell.angle_beta   90.00
_cell.angle_gamma   90.00
#
_symmetry.space_group_name_H-M   'P 1'
#
loop_
_entity.id
_entity.type
_entity.pdbx_description
1 polymer ?
#
loop_
_entity_poly.entity_id
_entity_poly.type
_entity_poly.pdbx_seq_one_letter_code
_entity_poly.pdbx_strand_id
1 'polypeptide(L)'
;MPRGREARSVLASLKRPHTLRSVSPALACLRANPFHTTATSRTDGVFQGLADKRQPLPWIEAFKRQQEGKPAHNSDDVPTERDLTPRKMSDSYHRVVLPLKKDPWLSDTYVNSSGHIRLGTLFMDLDALSGIIVYKHTGPGVTTVTAALDRITIAHPLTEICDLEYSGQVTYASGRSSVEITCKVAKAREEGEPSKPEDVLLTCTFTMVALDPNTRKPVNIPKLEPTNAEEEKIFKAGEAKSLSKKETSKASLLQTEPNDAESALIHQIWLRQLAYHDPNNPLRQPPNVVAMSKTQLSTAAIMQPQYRNRHQTMIFGGFHLKQTFELAFCCAASFAHARPTFISADPCTFRNPVPVGSVLYLTATVAYTDPPLLEEDGTEPGFPDEKNPMTRVHVRVDSKVRDVEHGVAKPTGQFNYTFSVPKDLKVLPHTYEEYMMYVDARRRVSLGDSQRKEEQKASSDKRPEASEKNLIG
;
A
#
# COMPACT_ATOMS: atom_id res chain seq x y z
N MET A 1 -33.50 -65.80 -50.17
CA MET A 1 -32.85 -67.05 -50.65
C MET A 1 -31.35 -66.79 -50.78
N PRO A 2 -30.46 -67.79 -50.66
CA PRO A 2 -30.40 -68.75 -49.55
C PRO A 2 -28.94 -69.09 -49.10
N ARG A 3 -28.79 -69.93 -48.05
CA ARG A 3 -27.56 -70.66 -47.61
C ARG A 3 -26.45 -69.76 -47.00
N GLY A 4 -25.92 -69.99 -45.79
CA GLY A 4 -26.17 -71.05 -44.79
C GLY A 4 -25.18 -72.21 -44.86
N ARG A 5 -24.38 -72.40 -43.79
CA ARG A 5 -23.75 -73.68 -43.38
C ARG A 5 -23.22 -73.59 -41.95
N GLU A 6 -23.82 -74.37 -41.05
CA GLU A 6 -23.20 -74.75 -39.77
C GLU A 6 -22.19 -75.88 -39.99
N ALA A 7 -21.24 -76.06 -39.06
CA ALA A 7 -20.62 -77.35 -38.79
C ALA A 7 -20.36 -77.50 -37.28
N ARG A 8 -20.90 -78.58 -36.71
CA ARG A 8 -20.95 -78.89 -35.28
C ARG A 8 -19.62 -79.44 -34.73
N SER A 9 -19.38 -79.11 -33.45
CA SER A 9 -19.09 -80.04 -32.32
C SER A 9 -17.88 -80.99 -32.37
N VAL A 10 -17.13 -81.06 -31.26
CA VAL A 10 -16.98 -82.27 -30.40
C VAL A 10 -16.60 -81.84 -28.97
N LEU A 11 -17.24 -82.44 -27.96
CA LEU A 11 -16.86 -82.37 -26.54
C LEU A 11 -15.88 -83.50 -26.18
N ALA A 12 -14.84 -83.21 -25.40
CA ALA A 12 -14.06 -84.22 -24.68
C ALA A 12 -13.63 -83.70 -23.29
N SER A 13 -14.08 -84.40 -22.25
CA SER A 13 -13.70 -84.17 -20.84
C SER A 13 -12.43 -84.97 -20.50
N LEU A 14 -11.64 -84.53 -19.51
CA LEU A 14 -11.23 -85.34 -18.34
C LEU A 14 -10.21 -84.64 -17.40
N LYS A 15 -10.49 -84.75 -16.09
CA LYS A 15 -9.57 -84.83 -14.93
C LYS A 15 -8.67 -83.64 -14.52
N ARG A 16 -9.10 -83.02 -13.41
CA ARG A 16 -8.31 -82.42 -12.30
C ARG A 16 -7.57 -83.55 -11.49
N PRO A 17 -6.60 -83.29 -10.57
CA PRO A 17 -6.71 -82.26 -9.52
C PRO A 17 -5.44 -81.61 -8.91
N HIS A 18 -5.67 -80.61 -8.03
CA HIS A 18 -4.77 -79.98 -7.03
C HIS A 18 -3.45 -79.36 -7.57
N THR A 19 -3.02 -78.12 -7.26
CA THR A 19 -3.47 -77.03 -6.37
C THR A 19 -2.75 -75.73 -6.84
N LEU A 20 -2.90 -74.49 -6.35
CA LEU A 20 -3.53 -73.87 -5.17
C LEU A 20 -3.91 -72.39 -5.51
N ARG A 21 -4.62 -71.70 -4.62
CA ARG A 21 -4.75 -70.22 -4.46
C ARG A 21 -4.94 -69.32 -5.71
N SER A 22 -6.22 -69.12 -6.04
CA SER A 22 -6.86 -67.83 -6.36
C SER A 22 -6.06 -66.54 -6.12
N VAL A 23 -5.85 -65.74 -7.18
CA VAL A 23 -6.16 -64.29 -7.24
C VAL A 23 -6.62 -63.95 -8.65
N SER A 24 -7.81 -63.35 -8.82
CA SER A 24 -8.26 -62.81 -10.11
C SER A 24 -7.62 -61.45 -10.38
N PRO A 25 -7.18 -61.12 -11.62
CA PRO A 25 -6.75 -59.77 -11.93
C PRO A 25 -7.96 -58.84 -11.89
N ALA A 26 -7.89 -57.84 -11.01
CA ALA A 26 -8.94 -56.83 -10.89
C ALA A 26 -9.05 -55.97 -12.16
N LEU A 27 -10.26 -55.44 -12.39
CA LEU A 27 -10.49 -54.41 -13.42
C LEU A 27 -9.44 -53.30 -13.30
N ALA A 28 -8.85 -52.92 -14.44
CA ALA A 28 -7.93 -51.80 -14.54
C ALA A 28 -8.68 -50.50 -14.21
N CYS A 29 -8.66 -50.13 -12.94
CA CYS A 29 -9.08 -48.80 -12.50
C CYS A 29 -8.12 -47.80 -13.11
N LEU A 30 -8.61 -47.01 -14.07
CA LEU A 30 -7.91 -45.86 -14.63
C LEU A 30 -7.65 -44.87 -13.49
N ARG A 31 -6.47 -44.97 -12.87
CA ARG A 31 -5.92 -43.90 -12.05
C ARG A 31 -5.72 -42.70 -12.97
N ALA A 32 -6.69 -41.79 -12.95
CA ALA A 32 -6.44 -40.43 -13.39
C ALA A 32 -5.31 -39.88 -12.51
N ASN A 33 -4.11 -39.78 -13.09
CA ASN A 33 -3.02 -39.06 -12.46
C ASN A 33 -3.49 -37.60 -12.31
N PRO A 34 -3.60 -37.05 -11.08
CA PRO A 34 -3.83 -35.62 -10.95
C PRO A 34 -2.57 -34.92 -11.46
N PHE A 35 -2.68 -34.25 -12.61
CA PHE A 35 -1.65 -33.33 -13.04
C PHE A 35 -1.54 -32.23 -11.97
N HIS A 36 -0.33 -32.05 -11.44
CA HIS A 36 0.07 -31.16 -10.34
C HIS A 36 -0.24 -31.64 -8.91
N THR A 37 0.80 -32.13 -8.23
CA THR A 37 0.87 -32.30 -6.75
C THR A 37 1.88 -31.35 -6.09
N THR A 38 2.40 -30.36 -6.82
CA THR A 38 3.03 -29.19 -6.19
C THR A 38 1.96 -28.36 -5.50
N ALA A 39 2.09 -28.17 -4.19
CA ALA A 39 1.24 -27.22 -3.46
C ALA A 39 1.30 -25.86 -4.16
N THR A 40 0.13 -25.27 -4.45
CA THR A 40 0.04 -23.95 -5.10
C THR A 40 0.56 -22.89 -4.13
N SER A 41 1.86 -22.58 -4.22
CA SER A 41 2.47 -21.47 -3.50
C SER A 41 1.85 -20.16 -3.98
N ARG A 42 1.25 -19.41 -3.05
CA ARG A 42 0.79 -18.05 -3.32
C ARG A 42 1.94 -17.09 -3.07
N THR A 43 2.68 -16.78 -4.13
CA THR A 43 3.83 -15.87 -4.12
C THR A 43 3.44 -14.38 -4.07
N ASP A 44 2.14 -14.06 -4.07
CA ASP A 44 1.61 -12.71 -3.90
C ASP A 44 0.29 -12.74 -3.12
N GLY A 45 0.09 -11.77 -2.23
CA GLY A 45 -1.06 -11.67 -1.33
C GLY A 45 -0.71 -11.12 0.06
N VAL A 46 -1.74 -10.79 0.84
CA VAL A 46 -1.66 -10.39 2.25
C VAL A 46 -1.21 -11.57 3.13
N PHE A 47 -0.43 -11.32 4.18
CA PHE A 47 -0.01 -12.34 5.15
C PHE A 47 -1.18 -13.20 5.64
N GLN A 48 -1.03 -14.52 5.73
CA GLN A 48 -2.15 -15.41 6.12
C GLN A 48 -2.74 -15.13 7.52
N GLY A 49 -1.98 -14.52 8.44
CA GLY A 49 -2.49 -14.06 9.74
C GLY A 49 -3.36 -12.80 9.67
N LEU A 50 -3.25 -12.03 8.59
CA LEU A 50 -4.07 -10.84 8.28
C LEU A 50 -5.08 -11.10 7.14
N ALA A 51 -4.89 -12.18 6.37
CA ALA A 51 -5.79 -12.59 5.31
C ALA A 51 -7.11 -13.04 5.93
N ASP A 52 -8.15 -12.23 5.74
CA ASP A 52 -9.46 -12.50 6.31
C ASP A 52 -10.07 -13.77 5.71
N LYS A 53 -10.01 -14.87 6.46
CA LYS A 53 -10.64 -16.17 6.12
C LYS A 53 -12.17 -16.08 6.00
N ARG A 54 -12.77 -14.93 6.32
CA ARG A 54 -14.21 -14.65 6.28
C ARG A 54 -14.66 -13.95 4.98
N GLN A 55 -14.01 -14.22 3.83
CA GLN A 55 -14.61 -13.86 2.55
C GLN A 55 -15.95 -14.59 2.41
N PRO A 56 -17.11 -13.89 2.40
CA PRO A 56 -18.37 -14.55 2.68
C PRO A 56 -18.89 -15.37 1.50
N LEU A 57 -18.46 -15.07 0.27
CA LEU A 57 -18.74 -15.87 -0.92
C LEU A 57 -17.50 -15.95 -1.85
N PRO A 58 -17.34 -17.07 -2.59
CA PRO A 58 -16.44 -17.15 -3.74
C PRO A 58 -16.79 -16.11 -4.82
N TRP A 59 -15.78 -15.67 -5.59
CA TRP A 59 -15.99 -14.69 -6.67
C TRP A 59 -17.03 -15.13 -7.71
N ILE A 60 -17.12 -16.43 -8.02
CA ILE A 60 -18.07 -16.95 -9.02
C ILE A 60 -19.53 -16.71 -8.58
N GLU A 61 -19.82 -16.79 -7.28
CA GLU A 61 -21.15 -16.54 -6.73
C GLU A 61 -21.44 -15.05 -6.62
N ALA A 62 -20.44 -14.26 -6.20
CA ALA A 62 -20.47 -12.80 -6.21
C ALA A 62 -20.82 -12.25 -7.61
N PHE A 63 -20.15 -12.78 -8.63
CA PHE A 63 -20.30 -12.41 -10.02
C PHE A 63 -21.68 -12.79 -10.58
N LYS A 64 -22.20 -13.99 -10.25
CA LYS A 64 -23.58 -14.37 -10.59
C LYS A 64 -24.60 -13.40 -9.98
N ARG A 65 -24.47 -13.08 -8.69
CA ARG A 65 -25.35 -12.09 -8.02
C ARG A 65 -25.27 -10.72 -8.68
N GLN A 66 -24.06 -10.28 -9.06
CA GLN A 66 -23.86 -9.02 -9.78
C GLN A 66 -24.55 -9.01 -11.15
N GLN A 67 -24.52 -10.12 -11.91
CA GLN A 67 -25.27 -10.25 -13.16
C GLN A 67 -26.79 -10.24 -12.94
N GLU A 68 -27.27 -10.84 -11.85
CA GLU A 68 -28.68 -10.81 -11.44
C GLU A 68 -29.14 -9.46 -10.86
N GLY A 69 -28.27 -8.44 -10.82
CA GLY A 69 -28.55 -7.13 -10.22
C GLY A 69 -28.69 -7.13 -8.69
N LYS A 70 -28.36 -8.25 -8.03
CA LYS A 70 -28.42 -8.44 -6.58
C LYS A 70 -27.14 -7.93 -5.90
N PRO A 71 -27.21 -7.48 -4.64
CA PRO A 71 -26.00 -7.16 -3.87
C PRO A 71 -25.08 -8.39 -3.75
N ALA A 72 -23.76 -8.15 -3.74
CA ALA A 72 -22.76 -9.20 -3.62
C ALA A 72 -22.73 -9.86 -2.23
N HIS A 73 -23.35 -9.24 -1.23
CA HIS A 73 -23.61 -9.82 0.10
C HIS A 73 -25.03 -10.41 0.19
N ASN A 74 -25.25 -11.33 1.13
CA ASN A 74 -26.62 -11.63 1.58
C ASN A 74 -27.22 -10.38 2.24
N SER A 75 -28.44 -10.02 1.84
CA SER A 75 -29.27 -9.04 2.56
C SER A 75 -29.53 -9.47 4.00
N ASP A 76 -29.64 -10.78 4.20
CA ASP A 76 -30.18 -11.40 5.41
C ASP A 76 -29.12 -11.54 6.52
N ASP A 77 -27.84 -11.31 6.21
CA ASP A 77 -26.69 -11.30 7.14
C ASP A 77 -26.37 -9.89 7.69
N VAL A 78 -27.09 -8.84 7.25
CA VAL A 78 -26.90 -7.46 7.73
C VAL A 78 -27.85 -7.23 8.90
N PRO A 79 -27.36 -7.01 10.15
CA PRO A 79 -28.23 -6.70 11.27
C PRO A 79 -29.09 -5.47 10.97
N THR A 80 -30.42 -5.61 11.12
CA THR A 80 -31.41 -4.56 10.86
C THR A 80 -31.19 -3.33 11.75
N GLU A 81 -30.63 -3.55 12.94
CA GLU A 81 -30.30 -2.53 13.93
C GLU A 81 -28.80 -2.57 14.22
N ARG A 82 -28.13 -1.41 14.13
CA ARG A 82 -26.68 -1.30 14.29
C ARG A 82 -26.34 -0.96 15.74
N ASP A 83 -25.42 -1.71 16.31
CA ASP A 83 -24.81 -1.35 17.58
C ASP A 83 -23.98 -0.06 17.42
N LEU A 84 -24.46 1.02 18.04
CA LEU A 84 -23.80 2.33 18.11
C LEU A 84 -23.28 2.63 19.53
N THR A 85 -23.23 1.63 20.42
CA THR A 85 -22.66 1.81 21.77
C THR A 85 -21.21 2.31 21.66
N PRO A 86 -20.80 3.29 22.48
CA PRO A 86 -19.42 3.77 22.47
C PRO A 86 -18.42 2.64 22.79
N ARG A 87 -17.28 2.67 22.13
CA ARG A 87 -16.23 1.64 22.28
C ARG A 87 -14.90 2.25 22.71
N LYS A 88 -14.09 1.45 23.38
CA LYS A 88 -12.77 1.80 23.90
C LYS A 88 -11.69 1.49 22.87
N MET A 89 -10.51 2.10 22.98
CA MET A 89 -9.39 1.78 22.09
C MET A 89 -9.01 0.30 22.18
N SER A 90 -9.02 -0.28 23.38
CA SER A 90 -8.78 -1.70 23.67
C SER A 90 -9.64 -2.66 22.86
N ASP A 91 -10.90 -2.32 22.60
CA ASP A 91 -11.87 -3.22 21.96
C ASP A 91 -11.49 -3.45 20.49
N SER A 92 -10.87 -2.43 19.88
CA SER A 92 -10.37 -2.45 18.51
C SER A 92 -8.96 -3.01 18.38
N TYR A 93 -8.17 -3.06 19.46
CA TYR A 93 -6.74 -3.38 19.43
C TYR A 93 -6.48 -4.76 18.80
N HIS A 94 -5.50 -4.84 17.91
CA HIS A 94 -5.06 -6.10 17.30
C HIS A 94 -3.54 -6.14 17.19
N ARG A 95 -2.96 -7.33 17.42
CA ARG A 95 -1.53 -7.63 17.38
C ARG A 95 -1.34 -8.96 16.65
N VAL A 96 -0.44 -9.01 15.68
CA VAL A 96 -0.06 -10.19 14.90
C VAL A 96 1.45 -10.16 14.69
N VAL A 97 2.11 -11.32 14.86
CA VAL A 97 3.54 -11.47 14.56
C VAL A 97 3.71 -12.11 13.18
N LEU A 98 4.58 -11.52 12.36
CA LEU A 98 5.01 -11.98 11.05
C LEU A 98 6.38 -12.68 11.20
N PRO A 99 6.44 -14.02 11.13
CA PRO A 99 7.62 -14.80 11.51
C PRO A 99 8.70 -14.88 10.40
N LEU A 100 9.18 -13.74 9.88
CA LEU A 100 10.13 -13.68 8.75
C LEU A 100 11.49 -14.35 9.00
N LYS A 101 11.92 -14.48 10.26
CA LYS A 101 13.17 -15.14 10.65
C LYS A 101 12.96 -16.62 10.95
N LYS A 102 11.77 -17.01 11.44
CA LYS A 102 11.42 -18.40 11.76
C LYS A 102 10.96 -19.20 10.54
N ASP A 103 10.35 -18.55 9.55
CA ASP A 103 9.89 -19.17 8.30
C ASP A 103 10.59 -18.56 7.07
N PRO A 104 11.65 -19.21 6.55
CA PRO A 104 12.36 -18.76 5.34
C PRO A 104 11.47 -18.68 4.09
N TRP A 105 10.47 -19.56 3.93
CA TRP A 105 9.59 -19.57 2.76
C TRP A 105 8.61 -18.40 2.78
N LEU A 106 8.19 -17.98 3.97
CA LEU A 106 7.48 -16.71 4.14
C LEU A 106 8.41 -15.53 3.84
N SER A 107 9.68 -15.58 4.26
CA SER A 107 10.68 -14.54 3.98
C SER A 107 10.79 -14.23 2.48
N ASP A 108 10.76 -15.23 1.60
CA ASP A 108 10.83 -15.04 0.14
C ASP A 108 9.73 -14.12 -0.44
N THR A 109 8.53 -14.06 0.17
CA THR A 109 7.48 -13.11 -0.30
C THR A 109 7.69 -11.69 0.21
N TYR A 110 8.47 -11.50 1.28
CA TYR A 110 8.72 -10.21 1.93
C TYR A 110 10.09 -9.62 1.66
N VAL A 111 11.04 -10.39 1.12
CA VAL A 111 12.41 -9.94 0.84
C VAL A 111 12.58 -9.67 -0.66
N ASN A 112 13.40 -8.68 -1.02
CA ASN A 112 13.79 -8.41 -2.41
C ASN A 112 15.16 -9.03 -2.76
N SER A 113 15.51 -9.01 -4.05
CA SER A 113 16.79 -9.55 -4.55
C SER A 113 18.05 -8.94 -3.93
N SER A 114 17.95 -7.86 -3.16
CA SER A 114 19.06 -7.24 -2.42
C SER A 114 19.00 -7.54 -0.90
N GLY A 115 18.21 -8.51 -0.45
CA GLY A 115 18.10 -8.91 0.96
C GLY A 115 17.31 -7.93 1.86
N HIS A 116 16.73 -6.86 1.30
CA HIS A 116 15.94 -5.90 2.07
C HIS A 116 14.45 -6.22 2.00
N ILE A 117 13.67 -5.77 2.97
CA ILE A 117 12.21 -6.00 2.98
C ILE A 117 11.48 -5.15 1.92
N ARG A 118 10.47 -5.77 1.31
CA ARG A 118 9.56 -5.19 0.32
C ARG A 118 8.49 -4.35 1.03
N LEU A 119 8.79 -3.06 1.21
CA LEU A 119 7.87 -2.11 1.86
C LEU A 119 6.47 -2.07 1.21
N GLY A 120 6.37 -2.26 -0.11
CA GLY A 120 5.07 -2.39 -0.79
C GLY A 120 4.19 -3.54 -0.26
N THR A 121 4.80 -4.68 0.11
CA THR A 121 4.08 -5.79 0.77
C THR A 121 3.67 -5.41 2.19
N LEU A 122 4.52 -4.71 2.95
CA LEU A 122 4.15 -4.20 4.28
C LEU A 122 2.97 -3.21 4.21
N PHE A 123 2.96 -2.29 3.24
CA PHE A 123 1.84 -1.35 3.06
C PHE A 123 0.52 -2.06 2.72
N MET A 124 0.60 -3.17 1.98
CA MET A 124 -0.55 -4.02 1.68
C MET A 124 -1.08 -4.75 2.93
N ASP A 125 -0.19 -5.28 3.76
CA ASP A 125 -0.54 -5.89 5.06
C ASP A 125 -1.12 -4.87 6.04
N LEU A 126 -0.57 -3.66 6.09
CA LEU A 126 -1.00 -2.60 7.01
C LEU A 126 -2.42 -2.11 6.73
N ASP A 127 -2.80 -1.97 5.46
CA ASP A 127 -4.19 -1.70 5.09
C ASP A 127 -5.10 -2.87 5.54
N ALA A 128 -4.61 -4.12 5.50
CA ALA A 128 -5.42 -5.30 5.80
C ALA A 128 -5.65 -5.44 7.31
N LEU A 129 -4.60 -5.17 8.10
CA LEU A 129 -4.68 -4.95 9.54
C LEU A 129 -5.70 -3.85 9.87
N SER A 130 -5.69 -2.71 9.16
CA SER A 130 -6.67 -1.63 9.37
C SER A 130 -8.10 -2.11 9.09
N GLY A 131 -8.30 -2.96 8.08
CA GLY A 131 -9.57 -3.62 7.75
C GLY A 131 -10.07 -4.60 8.83
N ILE A 132 -9.17 -5.21 9.62
CA ILE A 132 -9.53 -6.03 10.79
C ILE A 132 -9.88 -5.13 11.98
N ILE A 133 -9.07 -4.12 12.27
CA ILE A 133 -9.27 -3.19 13.40
C ILE A 133 -10.58 -2.41 13.25
N VAL A 134 -10.86 -1.87 12.06
CA VAL A 134 -12.12 -1.15 11.79
C VAL A 134 -13.32 -2.07 12.01
N TYR A 135 -13.23 -3.34 11.63
CA TYR A 135 -14.31 -4.30 11.78
C TYR A 135 -14.57 -4.69 13.24
N LYS A 136 -13.53 -4.79 14.07
CA LYS A 136 -13.68 -4.94 15.53
C LYS A 136 -14.42 -3.76 16.15
N HIS A 137 -14.20 -2.55 15.63
CA HIS A 137 -14.83 -1.33 16.10
C HIS A 137 -16.28 -1.19 15.61
N THR A 138 -16.53 -1.34 14.31
CA THR A 138 -17.87 -1.11 13.72
C THR A 138 -18.82 -2.29 13.84
N GLY A 139 -18.30 -3.50 14.05
CA GLY A 139 -19.08 -4.74 14.00
C GLY A 139 -19.58 -5.11 12.59
N PRO A 140 -20.43 -6.14 12.48
CA PRO A 140 -21.12 -6.50 11.25
C PRO A 140 -22.18 -5.46 10.85
N GLY A 141 -22.49 -5.38 9.55
CA GLY A 141 -23.58 -4.53 9.04
C GLY A 141 -23.17 -3.20 8.40
N VAL A 142 -21.86 -2.93 8.26
CA VAL A 142 -21.32 -1.81 7.48
C VAL A 142 -20.23 -2.25 6.50
N THR A 143 -20.16 -1.56 5.37
CA THR A 143 -19.13 -1.72 4.35
C THR A 143 -17.98 -0.75 4.61
N THR A 144 -16.87 -1.23 5.16
CA THR A 144 -15.68 -0.41 5.42
C THR A 144 -14.75 -0.36 4.21
N VAL A 145 -14.26 0.83 3.87
CA VAL A 145 -13.30 1.08 2.79
C VAL A 145 -12.18 2.03 3.24
N THR A 146 -10.99 1.86 2.68
CA THR A 146 -9.85 2.77 2.88
C THR A 146 -10.09 4.06 2.11
N ALA A 147 -10.16 5.19 2.81
CA ALA A 147 -10.44 6.50 2.21
C ALA A 147 -9.19 7.38 2.13
N ALA A 148 -8.30 7.31 3.12
CA ALA A 148 -6.99 7.93 3.06
C ALA A 148 -5.96 7.15 3.88
N LEU A 149 -4.68 7.36 3.53
CA LEU A 149 -3.53 6.96 4.31
C LEU A 149 -2.73 8.24 4.58
N ASP A 150 -2.32 8.43 5.83
CA ASP A 150 -1.46 9.55 6.20
C ASP A 150 0.02 9.25 5.95
N ARG A 151 0.85 10.27 6.18
CA ARG A 151 2.29 10.18 5.99
C ARG A 151 2.88 8.97 6.71
N ILE A 152 3.63 8.16 5.96
CA ILE A 152 4.44 7.07 6.50
C ILE A 152 5.89 7.55 6.56
N THR A 153 6.48 7.49 7.76
CA THR A 153 7.92 7.71 7.99
C THR A 153 8.55 6.43 8.51
N ILE A 154 9.80 6.16 8.11
CA ILE A 154 10.64 5.17 8.79
C ILE A 154 11.34 5.87 9.96
N ALA A 155 11.13 5.36 11.17
CA ALA A 155 11.83 5.82 12.37
C ALA A 155 13.18 5.09 12.51
N HIS A 156 13.16 3.75 12.47
CA HIS A 156 14.34 2.91 12.56
C HIS A 156 14.40 1.99 11.33
N PRO A 157 15.37 2.20 10.40
CA PRO A 157 15.53 1.33 9.24
C PRO A 157 15.94 -0.10 9.66
N LEU A 158 15.36 -1.11 9.01
CA LEU A 158 15.79 -2.49 9.19
C LEU A 158 17.09 -2.75 8.43
N THR A 159 18.14 -3.11 9.18
CA THR A 159 19.42 -3.60 8.66
C THR A 159 19.43 -5.13 8.47
N GLU A 160 18.51 -5.85 9.10
CA GLU A 160 18.48 -7.31 9.17
C GLU A 160 17.06 -7.85 8.99
N ILE A 161 16.95 -9.10 8.51
CA ILE A 161 15.68 -9.83 8.49
C ILE A 161 15.36 -10.32 9.91
N CYS A 162 14.30 -9.78 10.49
CA CYS A 162 13.78 -10.15 11.80
C CYS A 162 12.28 -10.43 11.74
N ASP A 163 11.77 -11.19 12.70
CA ASP A 163 10.32 -11.30 12.93
C ASP A 163 9.76 -9.88 13.18
N LEU A 164 8.61 -9.57 12.57
CA LEU A 164 7.98 -8.26 12.68
C LEU A 164 6.69 -8.38 13.50
N GLU A 165 6.43 -7.39 14.34
CA GLU A 165 5.15 -7.21 15.00
C GLU A 165 4.33 -6.17 14.25
N TYR A 166 3.14 -6.58 13.83
CA TYR A 166 2.08 -5.70 13.37
C TYR A 166 1.10 -5.45 14.53
N SER A 167 0.92 -4.20 14.93
CA SER A 167 -0.08 -3.83 15.94
C SER A 167 -0.83 -2.56 15.58
N GLY A 168 -2.05 -2.39 16.09
CA GLY A 168 -2.83 -1.18 15.87
C GLY A 168 -4.17 -1.13 16.58
N GLN A 169 -4.75 0.06 16.63
CA GLN A 169 -6.05 0.35 17.24
C GLN A 169 -6.70 1.59 16.61
N VAL A 170 -8.01 1.73 16.79
CA VAL A 170 -8.72 2.98 16.51
C VAL A 170 -8.23 4.06 17.48
N THR A 171 -7.83 5.21 16.94
CA THR A 171 -7.30 6.35 17.70
C THR A 171 -8.21 7.57 17.69
N TYR A 172 -9.09 7.69 16.69
CA TYR A 172 -10.16 8.70 16.68
C TYR A 172 -11.38 8.20 15.90
N ALA A 173 -12.56 8.27 16.51
CA ALA A 173 -13.85 8.09 15.83
C ALA A 173 -14.91 8.98 16.48
N SER A 174 -15.45 9.93 15.71
CA SER A 174 -16.43 10.92 16.19
C SER A 174 -17.89 10.46 16.21
N GLY A 175 -18.14 9.17 15.91
CA GLY A 175 -19.50 8.61 15.76
C GLY A 175 -20.19 8.92 14.41
N ARG A 176 -19.51 9.64 13.50
CA ARG A 176 -19.91 9.80 12.09
C ARG A 176 -19.48 8.57 11.28
N SER A 177 -19.08 8.74 10.02
CA SER A 177 -18.69 7.64 9.14
C SER A 177 -17.19 7.36 9.05
N SER A 178 -16.34 8.24 9.56
CA SER A 178 -14.88 8.14 9.46
C SER A 178 -14.23 7.62 10.74
N VAL A 179 -13.30 6.68 10.59
CA VAL A 179 -12.45 6.13 11.65
C VAL A 179 -10.99 6.40 11.32
N GLU A 180 -10.21 6.95 12.26
CA GLU A 180 -8.76 6.98 12.19
C GLU A 180 -8.16 5.81 13.00
N ILE A 181 -7.24 5.09 12.37
CA ILE A 181 -6.62 3.88 12.90
C ILE A 181 -5.11 4.06 12.85
N THR A 182 -4.44 3.96 13.99
CA THR A 182 -2.98 3.94 14.05
C THR A 182 -2.49 2.50 14.00
N CYS A 183 -1.70 2.20 12.97
CA CYS A 183 -0.97 0.94 12.82
C CYS A 183 0.53 1.19 13.00
N LYS A 184 1.22 0.23 13.61
CA LYS A 184 2.66 0.24 13.88
C LYS A 184 3.27 -1.06 13.37
N VAL A 185 4.46 -0.97 12.79
CA VAL A 185 5.33 -2.14 12.59
C VAL A 185 6.53 -1.96 13.50
N ALA A 186 6.81 -2.97 14.30
CA ALA A 186 7.99 -3.03 15.17
C ALA A 186 8.79 -4.31 14.91
N LYS A 187 10.06 -4.34 15.32
CA LYS A 187 10.80 -5.59 15.50
C LYS A 187 10.14 -6.40 16.62
N ALA A 188 9.79 -7.66 16.35
CA ALA A 188 9.19 -8.51 17.36
C ALA A 188 10.22 -8.88 18.44
N ARG A 189 9.80 -8.80 19.71
CA ARG A 189 10.54 -9.31 20.87
C ARG A 189 10.16 -10.76 21.17
N GLU A 190 10.72 -11.32 22.25
CA GLU A 190 10.37 -12.66 22.72
C GLU A 190 8.89 -12.76 23.11
N GLU A 191 8.40 -14.00 23.18
CA GLU A 191 6.97 -14.32 23.16
C GLU A 191 6.23 -13.77 24.39
N GLY A 192 5.49 -12.68 24.19
CA GLY A 192 4.69 -12.01 25.21
C GLY A 192 5.07 -10.54 25.43
N GLU A 193 6.35 -10.17 25.28
CA GLU A 193 6.80 -8.79 25.52
C GLU A 193 6.20 -7.81 24.49
N PRO A 194 5.74 -6.61 24.89
CA PRO A 194 5.34 -5.57 23.96
C PRO A 194 6.55 -4.89 23.30
N SER A 195 6.40 -4.44 22.06
CA SER A 195 7.42 -3.64 21.37
C SER A 195 7.72 -2.33 22.10
N LYS A 196 9.00 -1.99 22.29
CA LYS A 196 9.45 -0.70 22.82
C LYS A 196 9.56 0.35 21.70
N PRO A 197 9.63 1.67 22.04
CA PRO A 197 9.75 2.73 21.04
C PRO A 197 10.97 2.58 20.10
N GLU A 198 12.07 2.03 20.61
CA GLU A 198 13.29 1.70 19.83
C GLU A 198 13.08 0.62 18.76
N ASP A 199 12.08 -0.25 18.92
CA ASP A 199 11.78 -1.33 17.97
C ASP A 199 10.87 -0.85 16.84
N VAL A 200 10.21 0.30 16.99
CA VAL A 200 9.21 0.80 16.04
C VAL A 200 9.90 1.24 14.76
N LEU A 201 9.60 0.54 13.67
CA LEU A 201 10.20 0.75 12.37
C LEU A 201 9.45 1.81 11.58
N LEU A 202 8.12 1.70 11.57
CA LEU A 202 7.21 2.65 10.93
C LEU A 202 5.92 2.78 11.75
N THR A 203 5.36 3.97 11.75
CA THR A 203 3.99 4.24 12.19
C THR A 203 3.22 4.83 11.01
N CYS A 204 1.97 4.42 10.86
CA CYS A 204 1.09 4.91 9.81
C CYS A 204 -0.34 5.03 10.35
N THR A 205 -1.10 5.99 9.85
CA THR A 205 -2.50 6.15 10.21
C THR A 205 -3.40 6.07 8.99
N PHE A 206 -4.35 5.15 9.03
CA PHE A 206 -5.37 4.96 8.01
C PHE A 206 -6.65 5.70 8.41
N THR A 207 -7.27 6.35 7.43
CA THR A 207 -8.64 6.88 7.56
C THR A 207 -9.57 5.94 6.80
N MET A 208 -10.36 5.16 7.53
CA MET A 208 -11.38 4.27 7.00
C MET A 208 -12.73 4.98 6.98
N VAL A 209 -13.58 4.67 6.01
CA VAL A 209 -14.97 5.14 5.95
C VAL A 209 -15.93 3.96 5.96
N ALA A 210 -16.91 4.02 6.86
CA ALA A 210 -18.04 3.11 6.89
C ALA A 210 -19.14 3.60 5.94
N LEU A 211 -19.55 2.72 5.04
CA LEU A 211 -20.63 2.89 4.07
C LEU A 211 -21.75 1.91 4.36
N ASP A 212 -22.96 2.27 3.97
CA ASP A 212 -24.08 1.35 3.92
C ASP A 212 -23.86 0.29 2.82
N PRO A 213 -24.02 -1.02 3.09
CA PRO A 213 -23.80 -2.06 2.08
C PRO A 213 -24.72 -1.94 0.85
N ASN A 214 -25.94 -1.43 1.04
CA ASN A 214 -26.95 -1.33 -0.02
C ASN A 214 -26.87 0.02 -0.74
N THR A 215 -26.92 1.13 0.01
CA THR A 215 -26.97 2.48 -0.58
C THR A 215 -25.60 3.05 -0.94
N ARG A 216 -24.50 2.45 -0.43
CA ARG A 216 -23.11 2.92 -0.55
C ARG A 216 -22.87 4.35 -0.01
N LYS A 217 -23.82 4.91 0.75
CA LYS A 217 -23.69 6.22 1.40
C LYS A 217 -22.95 6.08 2.73
N PRO A 218 -22.24 7.11 3.21
CA PRO A 218 -21.60 7.09 4.52
C PRO A 218 -22.62 6.92 5.66
N VAL A 219 -22.30 6.10 6.66
CA VAL A 219 -23.18 5.78 7.80
C VAL A 219 -22.51 6.03 9.14
N ASN A 220 -23.29 6.31 10.18
CA ASN A 220 -22.78 6.47 11.54
C ASN A 220 -22.27 5.14 12.13
N ILE A 221 -21.34 5.24 13.06
CA ILE A 221 -20.63 4.13 13.71
C ILE A 221 -20.48 4.38 15.22
N PRO A 222 -20.08 3.38 16.02
CA PRO A 222 -19.64 3.59 17.41
C PRO A 222 -18.67 4.76 17.58
N LYS A 223 -18.97 5.67 18.50
CA LYS A 223 -18.03 6.70 18.95
C LYS A 223 -16.88 6.03 19.71
N LEU A 224 -15.66 6.55 19.57
CA LEU A 224 -14.55 6.15 20.43
C LEU A 224 -14.59 6.95 21.74
N GLU A 225 -14.52 6.25 22.87
CA GLU A 225 -14.40 6.85 24.20
C GLU A 225 -13.03 6.53 24.82
N PRO A 226 -12.18 7.54 25.06
CA PRO A 226 -10.91 7.34 25.77
C PRO A 226 -11.18 7.08 27.25
N THR A 227 -10.47 6.11 27.81
CA THR A 227 -10.62 5.64 29.19
C THR A 227 -9.58 6.22 30.16
N ASN A 228 -8.49 6.76 29.63
CA ASN A 228 -7.37 7.27 30.40
C ASN A 228 -6.74 8.52 29.75
N ALA A 229 -5.88 9.22 30.48
CA ALA A 229 -5.28 10.48 30.06
C ALA A 229 -4.31 10.36 28.85
N GLU A 230 -3.81 9.16 28.53
CA GLU A 230 -3.01 8.94 27.32
C GLU A 230 -3.90 8.77 26.08
N GLU A 231 -4.96 7.97 26.21
CA GLU A 231 -6.00 7.83 25.18
C GLU A 231 -6.68 9.17 24.89
N GLU A 232 -6.89 10.02 25.89
CA GLU A 232 -7.45 11.36 25.68
C GLU A 232 -6.51 12.27 24.87
N LYS A 233 -5.19 12.19 25.11
CA LYS A 233 -4.18 12.91 24.29
C LYS A 233 -4.17 12.38 22.85
N ILE A 234 -4.23 11.06 22.67
CA ILE A 234 -4.31 10.43 21.35
C ILE A 234 -5.58 10.85 20.60
N PHE A 235 -6.73 10.87 21.27
CA PHE A 235 -8.01 11.29 20.70
C PHE A 235 -7.97 12.76 20.24
N LYS A 236 -7.47 13.67 21.08
CA LYS A 236 -7.31 15.09 20.74
C LYS A 236 -6.33 15.32 19.59
N ALA A 237 -5.25 14.54 19.52
CA ALA A 237 -4.32 14.58 18.39
C ALA A 237 -4.98 14.13 17.08
N GLY A 238 -5.75 13.03 17.10
CA GLY A 238 -6.51 12.56 15.94
C GLY A 238 -7.61 13.55 15.50
N GLU A 239 -8.24 14.24 16.45
CA GLU A 239 -9.20 15.32 16.15
C GLU A 239 -8.55 16.50 15.45
N ALA A 240 -7.44 17.02 15.99
CA ALA A 240 -6.67 18.10 15.37
C ALA A 240 -6.17 17.71 13.97
N LYS A 241 -5.72 16.46 13.80
CA LYS A 241 -5.31 15.90 12.51
C LYS A 241 -6.47 15.83 11.51
N SER A 242 -7.65 15.40 11.97
CA SER A 242 -8.90 15.36 11.19
C SER A 242 -9.36 16.76 10.75
N LEU A 243 -9.14 17.78 11.58
CA LEU A 243 -9.40 19.18 11.23
C LEU A 243 -8.41 19.67 10.18
N SER A 244 -7.10 19.53 10.44
CA SER A 244 -6.01 19.95 9.55
C SER A 244 -6.16 19.34 8.14
N LYS A 245 -6.47 18.04 8.02
CA LYS A 245 -6.79 17.38 6.74
C LYS A 245 -7.86 18.10 5.92
N LYS A 246 -8.92 18.60 6.57
CA LYS A 246 -10.03 19.32 5.90
C LYS A 246 -9.63 20.73 5.48
N GLU A 247 -8.66 21.33 6.15
CA GLU A 247 -8.10 22.64 5.81
C GLU A 247 -7.10 22.51 4.65
N THR A 248 -6.15 21.59 4.73
CA THR A 248 -5.20 21.28 3.64
C THR A 248 -5.94 20.89 2.35
N SER A 249 -7.07 20.19 2.45
CA SER A 249 -7.90 19.85 1.29
C SER A 249 -8.52 21.07 0.57
N LYS A 250 -8.62 22.23 1.22
CA LYS A 250 -9.09 23.50 0.62
C LYS A 250 -7.95 24.33 0.04
N ALA A 251 -6.71 24.09 0.49
CA ALA A 251 -5.50 24.80 0.09
C ALA A 251 -4.72 24.10 -1.05
N SER A 252 -5.41 23.26 -1.84
CA SER A 252 -4.78 22.55 -2.96
C SER A 252 -4.39 23.53 -4.07
N LEU A 253 -3.22 23.33 -4.70
CA LEU A 253 -2.78 24.13 -5.85
C LEU A 253 -3.69 24.05 -7.10
N LEU A 254 -4.61 23.08 -7.14
CA LEU A 254 -5.69 23.04 -8.14
C LEU A 254 -6.81 24.07 -7.87
N GLN A 255 -6.76 24.76 -6.71
CA GLN A 255 -7.76 25.68 -6.19
C GLN A 255 -7.16 27.03 -5.74
N THR A 256 -5.85 27.11 -5.53
CA THR A 256 -5.12 28.32 -5.15
C THR A 256 -3.88 28.46 -6.03
N GLU A 257 -3.63 29.66 -6.54
CA GLU A 257 -2.48 29.95 -7.39
C GLU A 257 -1.13 29.83 -6.64
N PRO A 258 0.00 29.70 -7.36
CA PRO A 258 1.33 29.82 -6.78
C PRO A 258 1.50 31.19 -6.11
N ASN A 259 2.25 31.25 -5.01
CA ASN A 259 2.56 32.54 -4.38
C ASN A 259 3.63 33.30 -5.18
N ASP A 260 3.92 34.55 -4.78
CA ASP A 260 4.90 35.40 -5.48
C ASP A 260 6.30 34.76 -5.55
N ALA A 261 6.74 34.10 -4.49
CA ALA A 261 8.05 33.44 -4.41
C ALA A 261 8.15 32.20 -5.32
N GLU A 262 7.09 31.40 -5.39
CA GLU A 262 6.99 30.26 -6.31
C GLU A 262 6.88 30.72 -7.77
N SER A 263 6.18 31.83 -8.01
CA SER A 263 6.10 32.46 -9.33
C SER A 263 7.46 32.99 -9.78
N ALA A 264 8.23 33.61 -8.87
CA ALA A 264 9.61 34.01 -9.11
C ALA A 264 10.52 32.80 -9.41
N LEU A 265 10.41 31.71 -8.65
CA LEU A 265 11.14 30.46 -8.89
C LEU A 265 10.81 29.86 -10.27
N ILE A 266 9.52 29.78 -10.65
CA ILE A 266 9.09 29.33 -11.98
C ILE A 266 9.76 30.19 -13.06
N HIS A 267 9.73 31.51 -12.91
CA HIS A 267 10.34 32.43 -13.85
C HIS A 267 11.86 32.25 -13.95
N GLN A 268 12.56 32.05 -12.83
CA GLN A 268 14.01 31.81 -12.81
C GLN A 268 14.39 30.48 -13.49
N ILE A 269 13.64 29.40 -13.24
CA ILE A 269 13.85 28.10 -13.91
C ILE A 269 13.60 28.25 -15.43
N TRP A 270 12.60 29.01 -15.84
CA TRP A 270 12.34 29.31 -17.25
C TRP A 270 13.45 30.16 -17.90
N LEU A 271 13.92 31.22 -17.24
CA LEU A 271 15.08 32.00 -17.69
C LEU A 271 16.33 31.11 -17.83
N ARG A 272 16.51 30.15 -16.92
CA ARG A 272 17.61 29.18 -16.97
C ARG A 272 17.52 28.25 -18.19
N GLN A 273 16.31 27.83 -18.58
CA GLN A 273 16.10 27.05 -19.80
C GLN A 273 16.44 27.85 -21.06
N LEU A 274 16.00 29.10 -21.14
CA LEU A 274 16.37 29.99 -22.25
C LEU A 274 17.88 30.12 -22.38
N ALA A 275 18.59 30.31 -21.26
CA ALA A 275 20.05 30.39 -21.23
C ALA A 275 20.74 29.11 -21.75
N TYR A 276 20.17 27.92 -21.52
CA TYR A 276 20.71 26.66 -22.07
C TYR A 276 20.57 26.54 -23.60
N HIS A 277 19.58 27.21 -24.19
CA HIS A 277 19.30 27.18 -25.63
C HIS A 277 19.86 28.38 -26.41
N ASP A 278 20.24 29.47 -25.75
CA ASP A 278 20.82 30.65 -26.39
C ASP A 278 22.23 30.34 -26.98
N PRO A 279 22.42 30.50 -28.31
CA PRO A 279 23.73 30.33 -28.94
C PRO A 279 24.81 31.28 -28.40
N ASN A 280 24.43 32.47 -27.95
CA ASN A 280 25.36 33.52 -27.48
C ASN A 280 25.82 33.31 -26.03
N ASN A 281 25.05 32.55 -25.24
CA ASN A 281 25.40 32.18 -23.89
C ASN A 281 26.31 30.93 -23.92
N PRO A 282 27.45 30.89 -23.21
CA PRO A 282 28.26 29.67 -23.09
C PRO A 282 27.62 28.60 -22.21
N LEU A 283 26.61 28.94 -21.39
CA LEU A 283 25.94 28.00 -20.50
C LEU A 283 25.16 26.93 -21.30
N ARG A 284 25.38 25.66 -20.96
CA ARG A 284 24.66 24.52 -21.54
C ARG A 284 24.08 23.67 -20.43
N GLN A 285 23.01 22.93 -20.74
CA GLN A 285 22.35 22.07 -19.77
C GLN A 285 23.33 20.99 -19.25
N PRO A 286 23.62 20.95 -17.94
CA PRO A 286 24.49 19.92 -17.36
C PRO A 286 23.89 18.51 -17.47
N PRO A 287 24.71 17.44 -17.54
CA PRO A 287 24.23 16.07 -17.73
C PRO A 287 23.48 15.49 -16.52
N ASN A 288 23.63 16.06 -15.33
CA ASN A 288 22.84 15.73 -14.12
C ASN A 288 21.44 16.36 -14.14
N VAL A 289 21.14 17.29 -15.05
CA VAL A 289 19.82 17.92 -15.20
C VAL A 289 19.00 17.17 -16.24
N VAL A 290 17.89 16.56 -15.83
CA VAL A 290 17.02 15.75 -16.70
C VAL A 290 15.62 16.37 -16.81
N ALA A 291 15.08 16.44 -18.03
CA ALA A 291 13.72 16.91 -18.28
C ALA A 291 12.67 16.02 -17.60
N MET A 292 11.70 16.63 -16.91
CA MET A 292 10.65 15.90 -16.15
C MET A 292 9.91 14.87 -17.00
N SER A 293 9.49 15.24 -18.22
CA SER A 293 8.91 14.35 -19.24
C SER A 293 9.73 13.09 -19.54
N LYS A 294 11.07 13.13 -19.45
CA LYS A 294 11.95 11.97 -19.67
C LYS A 294 12.05 11.03 -18.46
N THR A 295 11.51 11.43 -17.30
CA THR A 295 11.53 10.61 -16.07
C THR A 295 10.31 9.69 -15.93
N GLN A 296 9.33 9.84 -16.81
CA GLN A 296 8.03 9.18 -16.67
C GLN A 296 8.10 7.68 -16.94
N LEU A 297 7.56 6.87 -16.02
CA LEU A 297 7.24 5.46 -16.23
C LEU A 297 5.74 5.24 -16.10
N SER A 298 5.17 4.39 -16.93
CA SER A 298 3.75 4.00 -16.83
C SER A 298 3.58 2.49 -16.83
N THR A 299 2.57 2.01 -16.11
CA THR A 299 2.12 0.61 -16.15
C THR A 299 0.60 0.54 -16.24
N ALA A 300 0.11 -0.57 -16.79
CA ALA A 300 -1.30 -0.89 -16.88
C ALA A 300 -1.53 -2.33 -16.42
N ALA A 301 -2.48 -2.55 -15.52
CA ALA A 301 -2.80 -3.87 -14.99
C ALA A 301 -4.32 -4.10 -14.99
N ILE A 302 -4.74 -5.32 -15.32
CA ILE A 302 -6.14 -5.74 -15.18
C ILE A 302 -6.38 -6.12 -13.71
N MET A 303 -7.45 -5.61 -13.14
CA MET A 303 -7.80 -5.73 -11.74
C MET A 303 -8.47 -7.08 -11.44
N GLN A 304 -7.67 -8.05 -11.01
CA GLN A 304 -8.12 -9.44 -10.83
C GLN A 304 -8.89 -9.67 -9.50
N PRO A 305 -9.85 -10.63 -9.46
CA PRO A 305 -10.62 -10.97 -8.25
C PRO A 305 -9.80 -11.44 -7.05
N GLN A 306 -8.52 -11.79 -7.24
CA GLN A 306 -7.60 -12.15 -6.16
C GLN A 306 -7.22 -10.97 -5.26
N TYR A 307 -7.32 -9.73 -5.77
CA TYR A 307 -7.01 -8.49 -5.04
C TYR A 307 -8.27 -7.76 -4.55
N ARG A 308 -9.42 -8.44 -4.52
CA ARG A 308 -10.70 -7.86 -4.09
C ARG A 308 -10.78 -7.69 -2.57
N ASN A 309 -11.43 -6.62 -2.12
CA ASN A 309 -11.72 -6.39 -0.72
C ASN A 309 -12.82 -7.34 -0.18
N ARG A 310 -13.14 -7.24 1.12
CA ARG A 310 -14.20 -8.08 1.76
C ARG A 310 -15.55 -7.98 1.04
N HIS A 311 -15.86 -6.81 0.47
CA HIS A 311 -17.11 -6.49 -0.24
C HIS A 311 -17.11 -6.92 -1.71
N GLN A 312 -16.09 -7.70 -2.11
CA GLN A 312 -15.96 -8.52 -3.32
C GLN A 312 -15.87 -7.77 -4.66
N THR A 313 -16.57 -6.65 -4.81
CA THR A 313 -16.72 -5.94 -6.10
C THR A 313 -15.61 -4.95 -6.41
N MET A 314 -14.83 -4.55 -5.40
CA MET A 314 -13.80 -3.53 -5.51
C MET A 314 -12.43 -4.07 -5.08
N ILE A 315 -11.38 -3.54 -5.69
CA ILE A 315 -9.99 -3.82 -5.34
C ILE A 315 -9.64 -3.18 -4.00
N PHE A 316 -8.74 -3.85 -3.30
CA PHE A 316 -8.26 -3.52 -1.99
C PHE A 316 -7.20 -2.39 -2.01
N GLY A 317 -7.28 -1.44 -1.07
CA GLY A 317 -6.45 -0.23 -1.06
C GLY A 317 -4.96 -0.53 -0.92
N GLY A 318 -4.61 -1.52 -0.10
CA GLY A 318 -3.24 -1.99 0.10
C GLY A 318 -2.59 -2.55 -1.16
N PHE A 319 -3.35 -3.21 -2.05
CA PHE A 319 -2.83 -3.64 -3.34
C PHE A 319 -2.52 -2.43 -4.24
N HIS A 320 -3.37 -1.41 -4.20
CA HIS A 320 -3.14 -0.14 -4.88
C HIS A 320 -1.83 0.51 -4.42
N LEU A 321 -1.64 0.62 -3.09
CA LEU A 321 -0.43 1.17 -2.47
C LEU A 321 0.84 0.39 -2.83
N LYS A 322 0.77 -0.94 -2.89
CA LYS A 322 1.87 -1.80 -3.34
C LYS A 322 2.27 -1.45 -4.77
N GLN A 323 1.31 -1.40 -5.69
CA GLN A 323 1.57 -1.12 -7.11
C GLN A 323 2.11 0.30 -7.35
N THR A 324 1.59 1.31 -6.65
CA THR A 324 2.09 2.68 -6.77
C THR A 324 3.48 2.84 -6.17
N PHE A 325 3.77 2.18 -5.05
CA PHE A 325 5.11 2.17 -4.46
C PHE A 325 6.14 1.44 -5.35
N GLU A 326 5.81 0.25 -5.85
CA GLU A 326 6.70 -0.53 -6.74
C GLU A 326 7.01 0.24 -8.04
N LEU A 327 6.02 0.93 -8.63
CA LEU A 327 6.25 1.81 -9.78
C LEU A 327 7.09 3.05 -9.42
N ALA A 328 6.85 3.69 -8.27
CA ALA A 328 7.61 4.86 -7.83
C ALA A 328 9.08 4.52 -7.60
N PHE A 329 9.36 3.36 -7.00
CA PHE A 329 10.70 2.82 -6.83
C PHE A 329 11.38 2.59 -8.18
N CYS A 330 10.69 1.99 -9.15
CA CYS A 330 11.22 1.80 -10.51
C CYS A 330 11.51 3.13 -11.21
N CYS A 331 10.65 4.15 -11.04
CA CYS A 331 10.83 5.49 -11.61
C CYS A 331 12.07 6.17 -11.03
N ALA A 332 12.22 6.19 -9.69
CA ALA A 332 13.43 6.71 -9.03
C ALA A 332 14.70 5.94 -9.42
N ALA A 333 14.62 4.61 -9.53
CA ALA A 333 15.76 3.78 -9.93
C ALA A 333 16.17 4.00 -11.39
N SER A 334 15.19 4.17 -12.29
CA SER A 334 15.42 4.46 -13.71
C SER A 334 15.96 5.86 -13.93
N PHE A 335 15.47 6.85 -13.17
CA PHE A 335 15.97 8.22 -13.17
C PHE A 335 17.42 8.29 -12.66
N ALA A 336 17.72 7.57 -11.58
CA ALA A 336 19.03 7.67 -10.94
C ALA A 336 20.08 6.69 -11.45
N HIS A 337 19.70 5.63 -12.16
CA HIS A 337 20.58 4.49 -12.46
C HIS A 337 21.35 4.02 -11.21
N ALA A 338 20.64 3.94 -10.09
CA ALA A 338 21.13 3.61 -8.75
C ALA A 338 19.97 3.07 -7.91
N ARG A 339 20.25 2.33 -6.83
CA ARG A 339 19.21 1.83 -5.92
C ARG A 339 18.66 2.99 -5.07
N PRO A 340 17.35 3.29 -5.12
CA PRO A 340 16.73 4.28 -4.24
C PRO A 340 16.50 3.70 -2.84
N THR A 341 16.75 4.51 -1.81
CA THR A 341 16.38 4.22 -0.43
C THR A 341 15.12 4.99 -0.07
N PHE A 342 14.07 4.32 0.40
CA PHE A 342 12.81 4.99 0.76
C PHE A 342 12.95 5.85 2.04
N ILE A 343 12.42 7.06 2.00
CA ILE A 343 12.44 8.02 3.12
C ILE A 343 11.05 8.18 3.76
N SER A 344 10.04 8.47 2.93
CA SER A 344 8.66 8.68 3.39
C SER A 344 7.65 8.58 2.25
N ALA A 345 6.43 8.20 2.57
CA ALA A 345 5.26 8.35 1.70
C ALA A 345 4.39 9.48 2.26
N ASP A 346 3.88 10.34 1.40
CA ASP A 346 3.02 11.46 1.79
C ASP A 346 1.57 11.03 2.04
N PRO A 347 0.76 11.85 2.74
CA PRO A 347 -0.67 11.62 2.83
C PRO A 347 -1.33 11.50 1.44
N CYS A 348 -2.12 10.46 1.24
CA CYS A 348 -2.82 10.18 -0.01
C CYS A 348 -4.29 9.80 0.23
N THR A 349 -5.15 10.17 -0.71
CA THR A 349 -6.62 9.98 -0.62
C THR A 349 -7.11 9.13 -1.78
N PHE A 350 -7.86 8.08 -1.47
CA PHE A 350 -8.56 7.22 -2.43
C PHE A 350 -9.87 7.91 -2.84
N ARG A 351 -9.85 8.63 -3.96
CA ARG A 351 -10.97 9.46 -4.46
C ARG A 351 -12.09 8.65 -5.09
N ASN A 352 -11.76 7.57 -5.80
CA ASN A 352 -12.72 6.69 -6.47
C ASN A 352 -12.34 5.22 -6.25
N PRO A 353 -13.33 4.33 -6.02
CA PRO A 353 -13.07 2.90 -5.91
C PRO A 353 -12.67 2.32 -7.27
N VAL A 354 -11.93 1.21 -7.23
CA VAL A 354 -11.44 0.49 -8.40
C VAL A 354 -12.21 -0.83 -8.53
N PRO A 355 -13.10 -1.00 -9.52
CA PRO A 355 -13.86 -2.24 -9.68
C PRO A 355 -12.98 -3.42 -10.11
N VAL A 356 -13.33 -4.63 -9.66
CA VAL A 356 -12.76 -5.86 -10.22
C VAL A 356 -13.13 -5.96 -11.71
N GLY A 357 -12.17 -6.38 -12.54
CA GLY A 357 -12.28 -6.43 -14.00
C GLY A 357 -11.83 -5.16 -14.72
N SER A 358 -11.73 -4.01 -14.04
CA SER A 358 -11.26 -2.75 -14.65
C SER A 358 -9.76 -2.75 -14.96
N VAL A 359 -9.30 -1.82 -15.79
CA VAL A 359 -7.88 -1.59 -16.05
C VAL A 359 -7.39 -0.42 -15.20
N LEU A 360 -6.43 -0.69 -14.32
CA LEU A 360 -5.72 0.31 -13.54
C LEU A 360 -4.51 0.79 -14.33
N TYR A 361 -4.45 2.09 -14.62
CA TYR A 361 -3.29 2.75 -15.21
C TYR A 361 -2.61 3.61 -14.15
N LEU A 362 -1.31 3.41 -13.99
CA LEU A 362 -0.46 4.19 -13.09
C LEU A 362 0.63 4.87 -13.93
N THR A 363 0.89 6.16 -13.64
CA THR A 363 1.97 6.93 -14.25
C THR A 363 2.78 7.57 -13.13
N ALA A 364 4.06 7.22 -13.04
CA ALA A 364 5.02 7.76 -12.09
C ALA A 364 5.95 8.76 -12.79
N THR A 365 6.15 9.92 -12.16
CA THR A 365 6.97 11.04 -12.65
C THR A 365 7.84 11.53 -11.50
N VAL A 366 9.13 11.81 -11.75
CA VAL A 366 9.96 12.55 -10.79
C VAL A 366 9.48 13.99 -10.79
N ALA A 367 8.78 14.39 -9.73
CA ALA A 367 8.16 15.71 -9.62
C ALA A 367 9.13 16.76 -9.09
N TYR A 368 10.03 16.38 -8.18
CA TYR A 368 10.98 17.28 -7.55
C TYR A 368 12.26 16.54 -7.13
N THR A 369 13.37 17.26 -7.06
CA THR A 369 14.66 16.81 -6.57
C THR A 369 15.19 17.79 -5.54
N ASP A 370 15.80 17.29 -4.48
CA ASP A 370 16.43 18.07 -3.43
C ASP A 370 17.91 17.65 -3.27
N PRO A 371 18.88 18.56 -3.37
CA PRO A 371 18.75 20.00 -3.59
C PRO A 371 18.08 20.36 -4.95
N PRO A 372 17.32 21.47 -5.02
CA PRO A 372 16.65 21.88 -6.25
C PRO A 372 17.64 22.37 -7.32
N LEU A 373 17.11 22.63 -8.53
CA LEU A 373 17.90 23.25 -9.60
C LEU A 373 18.34 24.66 -9.22
N LEU A 374 17.40 25.47 -8.72
CA LEU A 374 17.59 26.82 -8.24
C LEU A 374 16.82 27.00 -6.94
N GLU A 375 17.32 27.87 -6.07
CA GLU A 375 16.52 28.48 -4.99
C GLU A 375 15.77 29.72 -5.49
N GLU A 376 14.92 30.30 -4.64
CA GLU A 376 14.11 31.51 -4.94
C GLU A 376 14.94 32.77 -5.25
N ASP A 377 16.22 32.79 -4.85
CA ASP A 377 17.18 33.86 -5.19
C ASP A 377 17.90 33.61 -6.54
N GLY A 378 17.54 32.55 -7.28
CA GLY A 378 18.18 32.15 -8.53
C GLY A 378 19.58 31.51 -8.36
N THR A 379 20.00 31.25 -7.12
CA THR A 379 21.26 30.59 -6.78
C THR A 379 21.15 29.07 -6.97
N GLU A 380 22.27 28.41 -7.28
CA GLU A 380 22.33 26.95 -7.37
C GLU A 380 22.74 26.36 -6.01
N PRO A 381 21.88 25.56 -5.35
CA PRO A 381 22.25 24.93 -4.09
C PRO A 381 23.20 23.76 -4.36
N GLY A 382 24.29 23.73 -3.57
CA GLY A 382 25.27 22.65 -3.52
C GLY A 382 24.88 21.53 -2.56
N PHE A 383 25.68 20.47 -2.52
CA PHE A 383 25.49 19.34 -1.61
C PHE A 383 26.24 19.58 -0.28
N PRO A 384 25.69 19.16 0.87
CA PRO A 384 26.40 19.23 2.16
C PRO A 384 27.69 18.39 2.21
N ASP A 385 27.75 17.30 1.44
CA ASP A 385 28.97 16.53 1.16
C ASP A 385 29.16 16.46 -0.36
N GLU A 386 30.10 17.25 -0.89
CA GLU A 386 30.46 17.25 -2.31
C GLU A 386 31.09 15.93 -2.78
N LYS A 387 31.65 15.12 -1.87
CA LYS A 387 32.32 13.86 -2.23
C LYS A 387 31.31 12.72 -2.41
N ASN A 388 30.20 12.75 -1.67
CA ASN A 388 29.14 11.74 -1.74
C ASN A 388 27.75 12.42 -1.88
N PRO A 389 27.44 13.01 -3.04
CA PRO A 389 26.16 13.71 -3.23
C PRO A 389 24.98 12.74 -3.09
N MET A 390 24.01 13.14 -2.26
CA MET A 390 22.79 12.37 -1.99
C MET A 390 21.56 13.22 -2.35
N THR A 391 21.00 13.01 -3.53
CA THR A 391 19.74 13.68 -3.93
C THR A 391 18.55 12.98 -3.28
N ARG A 392 17.59 13.74 -2.73
CA ARG A 392 16.24 13.25 -2.44
C ARG A 392 15.38 13.40 -3.68
N VAL A 393 14.80 12.30 -4.16
CA VAL A 393 13.96 12.23 -5.35
C VAL A 393 12.51 12.06 -4.90
N HIS A 394 11.67 13.04 -5.22
CA HIS A 394 10.25 13.00 -4.92
C HIS A 394 9.46 12.57 -6.16
N VAL A 395 8.86 11.39 -6.09
CA VAL A 395 8.13 10.76 -7.19
C VAL A 395 6.63 10.86 -6.94
N ARG A 396 5.92 11.50 -7.87
CA ARG A 396 4.46 11.54 -7.92
C ARG A 396 3.98 10.36 -8.76
N VAL A 397 2.96 9.66 -8.29
CA VAL A 397 2.27 8.59 -9.03
C VAL A 397 0.79 8.94 -9.15
N ASP A 398 0.37 9.27 -10.36
CA ASP A 398 -1.03 9.48 -10.71
C ASP A 398 -1.68 8.16 -11.10
N SER A 399 -2.88 7.95 -10.58
CA SER A 399 -3.63 6.71 -10.78
C SER A 399 -5.02 6.97 -11.35
N LYS A 400 -5.35 6.26 -12.43
CA LYS A 400 -6.64 6.32 -13.13
C LYS A 400 -7.14 4.91 -13.43
N VAL A 401 -8.43 4.67 -13.20
CA VAL A 401 -9.13 3.44 -13.58
C VAL A 401 -9.93 3.69 -14.86
N ARG A 402 -9.97 2.68 -15.74
CA ARG A 402 -10.86 2.64 -16.91
C ARG A 402 -11.56 1.30 -16.98
N ASP A 403 -12.78 1.29 -17.49
CA ASP A 403 -13.46 0.05 -17.86
C ASP A 403 -12.77 -0.58 -19.09
N VAL A 404 -12.92 -1.90 -19.28
CA VAL A 404 -12.24 -2.64 -20.38
C VAL A 404 -12.74 -2.20 -21.76
N GLU A 405 -13.96 -1.70 -21.83
CA GLU A 405 -14.57 -1.08 -23.03
C GLU A 405 -14.06 0.35 -23.28
N HIS A 406 -13.14 0.85 -22.44
CA HIS A 406 -12.53 2.19 -22.45
C HIS A 406 -13.49 3.38 -22.39
N GLY A 407 -14.80 3.16 -22.18
CA GLY A 407 -15.83 4.19 -22.22
C GLY A 407 -15.71 5.29 -21.16
N VAL A 408 -15.29 4.96 -19.92
CA VAL A 408 -15.17 5.94 -18.82
C VAL A 408 -13.81 5.82 -18.15
N ALA A 409 -13.20 6.97 -17.84
CA ALA A 409 -11.97 7.08 -17.06
C ALA A 409 -12.22 7.88 -15.77
N LYS A 410 -11.75 7.37 -14.62
CA LYS A 410 -11.88 8.03 -13.32
C LYS A 410 -10.53 8.12 -12.61
N PRO A 411 -10.12 9.28 -12.07
CA PRO A 411 -8.92 9.38 -11.25
C PRO A 411 -9.19 8.72 -9.89
N THR A 412 -8.36 7.78 -9.48
CA THR A 412 -8.54 7.03 -8.22
C THR A 412 -7.78 7.66 -7.06
N GLY A 413 -6.63 8.29 -7.34
CA GLY A 413 -5.77 8.91 -6.34
C GLY A 413 -4.46 9.42 -6.94
N GLN A 414 -3.75 10.21 -6.14
CA GLN A 414 -2.37 10.64 -6.36
C GLN A 414 -1.58 10.20 -5.13
N PHE A 415 -0.41 9.59 -5.36
CA PHE A 415 0.46 9.06 -4.31
C PHE A 415 1.84 9.68 -4.50
N ASN A 416 2.45 10.20 -3.44
CA ASN A 416 3.78 10.79 -3.56
C ASN A 416 4.75 10.10 -2.60
N TYR A 417 5.94 9.76 -3.11
CA TYR A 417 6.95 8.98 -2.40
C TYR A 417 8.30 9.67 -2.52
N THR A 418 8.99 9.84 -1.39
CA THR A 418 10.33 10.42 -1.34
C THR A 418 11.35 9.31 -1.14
N PHE A 419 12.35 9.25 -2.00
CA PHE A 419 13.51 8.37 -1.93
C PHE A 419 14.80 9.19 -1.83
N SER A 420 15.90 8.60 -1.38
CA SER A 420 17.26 9.15 -1.55
C SER A 420 18.08 8.28 -2.50
N VAL A 421 18.94 8.91 -3.30
CA VAL A 421 19.83 8.26 -4.27
C VAL A 421 21.25 8.84 -4.16
N PRO A 422 22.31 8.01 -4.21
CA PRO A 422 23.70 8.44 -4.03
C PRO A 422 24.31 9.00 -5.33
N LYS A 423 23.67 10.02 -5.90
CA LYS A 423 24.13 10.80 -7.06
C LYS A 423 23.61 12.22 -6.98
N ASP A 424 24.35 13.16 -7.57
CA ASP A 424 23.84 14.48 -7.96
C ASP A 424 22.96 14.34 -9.21
N LEU A 425 21.67 14.63 -9.05
CA LEU A 425 20.66 14.62 -10.10
C LEU A 425 19.63 15.71 -9.82
N LYS A 426 19.20 16.42 -10.87
CA LYS A 426 18.21 17.50 -10.78
C LYS A 426 17.12 17.32 -11.85
N VAL A 427 15.85 17.50 -11.49
CA VAL A 427 14.73 17.44 -12.45
C VAL A 427 14.33 18.82 -12.95
N LEU A 428 13.99 18.92 -14.24
CA LEU A 428 13.70 20.18 -14.93
C LEU A 428 12.29 20.17 -15.54
N PRO A 429 11.31 20.92 -14.99
CA PRO A 429 9.98 21.10 -15.58
C PRO A 429 10.01 22.04 -16.79
N HIS A 430 9.34 21.70 -17.89
CA HIS A 430 9.28 22.49 -19.13
C HIS A 430 7.88 23.04 -19.43
N THR A 431 6.83 22.28 -19.13
CA THR A 431 5.44 22.72 -19.35
C THR A 431 4.87 23.36 -18.09
N TYR A 432 3.83 24.20 -18.22
CA TYR A 432 3.14 24.78 -17.07
C TYR A 432 2.60 23.71 -16.09
N GLU A 433 2.12 22.57 -16.61
CA GLU A 433 1.70 21.43 -15.78
C GLU A 433 2.87 20.83 -14.99
N GLU A 434 4.05 20.68 -15.61
CA GLU A 434 5.27 20.23 -14.94
C GLU A 434 5.75 21.24 -13.89
N TYR A 435 5.62 22.55 -14.13
CA TYR A 435 5.91 23.59 -13.13
C TYR A 435 4.96 23.51 -11.92
N MET A 436 3.65 23.34 -12.14
CA MET A 436 2.69 23.15 -11.05
C MET A 436 2.96 21.87 -10.26
N MET A 437 3.36 20.79 -10.95
CA MET A 437 3.78 19.54 -10.32
C MET A 437 5.05 19.70 -9.47
N TYR A 438 6.04 20.47 -9.96
CA TYR A 438 7.28 20.76 -9.25
C TYR A 438 7.03 21.58 -7.98
N VAL A 439 6.18 22.63 -8.05
CA VAL A 439 5.83 23.46 -6.89
C VAL A 439 5.01 22.69 -5.86
N ASP A 440 4.01 21.90 -6.27
CA ASP A 440 3.25 21.02 -5.35
C ASP A 440 4.17 20.03 -4.62
N ALA A 441 5.14 19.45 -5.33
CA ALA A 441 6.14 18.58 -4.75
C ALA A 441 7.11 19.29 -3.79
N ARG A 442 7.59 20.49 -4.13
CA ARG A 442 8.44 21.32 -3.23
C ARG A 442 7.71 21.69 -1.94
N ARG A 443 6.43 22.10 -2.03
CA ARG A 443 5.56 22.34 -0.86
C ARG A 443 5.45 21.09 0.03
N ARG A 444 5.19 19.92 -0.56
CA ARG A 444 5.08 18.63 0.17
C ARG A 444 6.35 18.26 0.91
N VAL A 445 7.50 18.35 0.26
CA VAL A 445 8.80 18.04 0.87
C VAL A 445 9.10 18.99 2.04
N SER A 446 8.84 20.29 1.88
CA SER A 446 9.03 21.29 2.94
C SER A 446 8.11 21.07 4.15
N LEU A 447 6.82 20.79 3.92
CA LEU A 447 5.89 20.39 4.98
C LEU A 447 6.36 19.11 5.68
N GLY A 448 6.87 18.15 4.92
CA GLY A 448 7.42 16.90 5.44
C GLY A 448 8.67 17.11 6.31
N ASP A 449 9.54 18.04 5.96
CA ASP A 449 10.73 18.34 6.75
C ASP A 449 10.39 19.09 8.04
N SER A 450 9.38 19.96 8.00
CA SER A 450 8.87 20.69 9.17
C SER A 450 8.27 19.73 10.21
N GLN A 451 7.36 18.84 9.78
CA GLN A 451 6.82 17.77 10.62
C GLN A 451 7.91 16.87 11.23
N ARG A 452 8.95 16.52 10.45
CA ARG A 452 10.04 15.68 10.95
C ARG A 452 10.85 16.37 12.05
N LYS A 453 11.08 17.68 11.94
CA LYS A 453 11.76 18.49 12.97
C LYS A 453 10.93 18.55 14.26
N GLU A 454 9.61 18.68 14.14
CA GLU A 454 8.67 18.63 15.28
C GLU A 454 8.67 17.26 15.97
N GLU A 455 8.59 16.16 15.19
CA GLU A 455 8.66 14.78 15.70
C GLU A 455 9.99 14.51 16.43
N GLN A 456 11.11 14.97 15.88
CA GLN A 456 12.44 14.83 16.50
C GLN A 456 12.53 15.63 17.80
N LYS A 457 12.03 16.87 17.84
CA LYS A 457 12.01 17.69 19.06
C LYS A 457 11.12 17.09 20.15
N ALA A 458 9.94 16.59 19.78
CA ALA A 458 9.05 15.87 20.69
C ALA A 458 9.64 14.54 21.20
N SER A 459 10.61 13.96 20.48
CA SER A 459 11.37 12.79 20.93
C SER A 459 12.59 13.14 21.81
N SER A 460 13.23 14.31 21.62
CA SER A 460 14.32 14.75 22.48
C SER A 460 13.82 15.17 23.86
N ASP A 461 12.71 15.92 23.93
CA ASP A 461 12.09 16.36 25.20
C ASP A 461 11.55 15.20 26.06
N LYS A 462 11.48 13.97 25.49
CA LYS A 462 11.08 12.74 26.19
C LYS A 462 12.23 11.92 26.75
N ARG A 463 13.49 12.31 26.53
CA ARG A 463 14.63 11.77 27.29
C ARG A 463 14.77 12.58 28.58
N PRO A 464 14.44 12.05 29.77
CA PRO A 464 14.98 12.63 30.99
C PRO A 464 16.50 12.54 30.92
N GLU A 465 17.20 13.56 31.42
CA GLU A 465 18.64 13.52 31.60
C GLU A 465 19.00 12.38 32.56
N ALA A 466 19.38 11.23 31.99
CA ALA A 466 19.98 10.14 32.72
C ALA A 466 21.35 10.61 33.20
N SER A 467 21.39 11.06 34.45
CA SER A 467 22.54 11.70 35.07
C SER A 467 23.80 10.83 34.91
N GLU A 468 24.81 11.38 34.22
CA GLU A 468 26.19 10.91 34.36
C GLU A 468 26.66 11.16 35.79
N LYS A 469 26.44 10.16 36.66
CA LYS A 469 27.09 10.09 37.96
C LYS A 469 27.64 8.69 38.20
N ASN A 470 28.97 8.64 38.26
CA ASN A 470 29.79 7.67 38.93
C ASN A 470 29.78 6.23 38.37
N LEU A 471 30.84 5.91 37.62
CA LEU A 471 31.58 4.66 37.83
C LEU A 471 33.07 4.85 37.49
N ILE A 472 33.78 5.50 38.43
CA ILE A 472 35.20 5.25 38.67
C ILE A 472 35.26 4.51 40.00
N GLY A 473 35.79 3.29 39.99
CA GLY A 473 35.88 2.36 41.11
C GLY A 473 36.43 1.04 40.63
#